data_AF-A0A1H4UTS6-F1
#
_entry.id   AF-A0A1H4UTS6-F1
#
_cell.length_a   1.000
_cell.length_b   1.000
_cell.length_c   1.000
_cell.angle_alpha   90.00
_cell.angle_beta   90.00
_cell.angle_gamma   90.00
#
_symmetry.space_group_name_H-M   'P 1'
#
loop_
_entity.id
_entity.type
_entity.pdbx_description
1 polymer ?
#
loop_
_entity_poly.entity_id
_entity_poly.type
_entity_poly.pdbx_seq_one_letter_code
_entity_poly.pdbx_strand_id
1 'polypeptide(L)'
;MAQVPAEDIREGDVVDIKPILDDATARPWDFGPGLDGKALESARMVAEHENALADDSEVQGEKVALYTDQMNFVLPKGYLVERTGRVDA
;
A
#
# COMPACT_ATOMS: atom_id res chain seq x y z
N MET A 1 14.01 7.96 4.20
CA MET A 1 12.60 8.15 3.84
C MET A 1 12.55 8.92 2.53
N ALA A 2 11.81 8.42 1.54
CA ALA A 2 11.67 9.04 0.23
C ALA A 2 10.25 8.83 -0.29
N GLN A 3 9.68 9.86 -0.91
CA GLN A 3 8.44 9.77 -1.67
C GLN A 3 8.77 9.18 -3.03
N VAL A 4 8.20 8.02 -3.35
CA VAL A 4 8.43 7.32 -4.62
C VAL A 4 7.09 6.96 -5.26
N PRO A 5 6.99 6.94 -6.60
CA PRO A 5 5.80 6.43 -7.27
C PRO A 5 5.49 4.99 -6.84
N ALA A 6 4.22 4.67 -6.67
CA ALA A 6 3.78 3.33 -6.30
C ALA A 6 4.29 2.25 -7.27
N GLU A 7 4.38 2.56 -8.55
CA GLU A 7 4.92 1.67 -9.60
C GLU A 7 6.43 1.40 -9.50
N ASP A 8 7.14 2.15 -8.66
CA ASP A 8 8.57 1.98 -8.38
C ASP A 8 8.83 1.19 -7.08
N ILE A 9 7.78 0.86 -6.33
CA ILE A 9 7.88 -0.03 -5.17
C ILE A 9 8.20 -1.44 -5.66
N ARG A 10 9.12 -2.11 -4.97
CA ARG A 10 9.54 -3.49 -5.26
C ARG A 10 9.45 -4.34 -4.01
N GLU A 11 9.46 -5.65 -4.20
CA GLU A 11 9.63 -6.63 -3.13
C GLU A 11 10.75 -6.21 -2.16
N GLY A 12 10.46 -6.29 -0.86
CA GLY A 12 11.38 -5.95 0.21
C GLY A 12 11.41 -4.47 0.60
N ASP A 13 10.75 -3.58 -0.14
CA ASP A 13 10.62 -2.17 0.29
C ASP A 13 9.73 -2.06 1.53
N VAL A 14 10.11 -1.21 2.48
CA VAL A 14 9.29 -0.91 3.67
C VAL A 14 8.59 0.42 3.43
N VAL A 15 7.26 0.43 3.53
CA VAL A 15 6.40 1.56 3.15
C VAL A 15 5.48 2.00 4.28
N ASP A 16 5.31 3.31 4.46
CA ASP A 16 4.27 3.84 5.36
C ASP A 16 2.94 3.87 4.60
N ILE A 17 2.00 3.02 5.05
CA ILE A 17 0.67 2.89 4.45
C ILE A 17 -0.39 3.76 5.15
N LYS A 18 -0.08 4.41 6.29
CA LYS A 18 -1.07 5.22 7.02
C LYS A 18 -1.72 6.30 6.16
N PRO A 19 -0.97 7.08 5.34
CA PRO A 19 -1.59 8.08 4.48
C PRO A 19 -2.55 7.45 3.45
N ILE A 20 -2.25 6.22 3.03
CA ILE A 20 -3.03 5.48 2.03
C ILE A 20 -4.35 4.97 2.62
N LEU A 21 -4.37 4.55 3.89
CA LEU A 21 -5.55 4.01 4.59
C LEU A 21 -6.69 5.04 4.79
N ASP A 22 -6.38 6.33 4.65
CA ASP A 22 -7.34 7.44 4.79
C ASP A 22 -7.59 8.19 3.47
N ASP A 23 -6.88 7.85 2.39
CA ASP A 23 -7.04 8.52 1.09
C ASP A 23 -8.20 7.89 0.31
N ALA A 24 -9.22 8.70 -0.03
CA ALA A 24 -10.37 8.25 -0.81
C ALA A 24 -10.04 7.85 -2.27
N THR A 25 -8.90 8.29 -2.78
CA THR A 25 -8.37 7.91 -4.09
C THR A 25 -7.64 6.58 -4.05
N ALA A 26 -7.12 6.20 -2.89
CA ALA A 26 -6.58 4.88 -2.62
C ALA A 26 -7.73 3.95 -2.21
N ARG A 27 -8.05 2.98 -3.06
CA ARG A 27 -9.03 1.97 -2.68
C ARG A 27 -8.28 0.75 -2.17
N PRO A 28 -8.44 0.35 -0.89
CA PRO A 28 -8.10 -1.02 -0.54
C PRO A 28 -8.94 -1.92 -1.46
N TRP A 29 -8.26 -2.90 -2.05
CA TRP A 29 -8.67 -3.74 -3.17
C TRP A 29 -10.20 -3.89 -3.44
N ASP A 30 -10.72 -3.26 -4.51
CA ASP A 30 -12.13 -3.31 -4.96
C ASP A 30 -12.40 -4.52 -5.90
N PHE A 31 -12.10 -5.75 -5.48
CA PHE A 31 -12.45 -6.98 -6.26
C PHE A 31 -13.64 -7.77 -5.69
N GLY A 32 -14.51 -7.14 -4.89
CA GLY A 32 -15.77 -7.76 -4.53
C GLY A 32 -16.40 -7.16 -3.27
N PRO A 33 -17.67 -7.51 -3.00
CA PRO A 33 -18.36 -7.08 -1.79
C PRO A 33 -17.70 -7.77 -0.58
N GLY A 34 -16.73 -7.11 0.05
CA GLY A 34 -16.01 -7.78 1.15
C GLY A 34 -14.73 -7.17 1.68
N LEU A 35 -14.44 -5.89 1.46
CA LEU A 35 -13.64 -5.18 2.46
C LEU A 35 -14.60 -4.75 3.56
N ASP A 36 -14.77 -5.62 4.55
CA ASP A 36 -15.47 -5.23 5.75
C ASP A 36 -14.68 -4.09 6.43
N GLY A 37 -15.38 -3.18 7.11
CA GLY A 37 -14.71 -2.09 7.84
C GLY A 37 -13.69 -2.60 8.87
N LYS A 38 -13.77 -3.88 9.26
CA LYS A 38 -12.88 -4.52 10.22
C LYS A 38 -11.49 -4.78 9.66
N ALA A 39 -11.37 -5.16 8.39
CA ALA A 39 -10.07 -5.32 7.73
C ALA A 39 -9.33 -3.99 7.63
N LEU A 40 -10.04 -2.91 7.25
CA LEU A 40 -9.48 -1.56 7.22
C LEU A 40 -9.10 -1.06 8.62
N GLU A 41 -9.95 -1.30 9.63
CA GLU A 41 -9.67 -0.96 11.02
C GLU A 41 -8.45 -1.73 11.55
N SER A 42 -8.33 -3.01 11.22
CA SER A 42 -7.19 -3.84 11.61
C SER A 42 -5.90 -3.33 10.97
N ALA A 43 -5.92 -3.01 9.67
CA ALA A 43 -4.77 -2.42 8.98
C ALA A 43 -4.37 -1.07 9.61
N ARG A 44 -5.34 -0.22 9.98
CA ARG A 44 -5.07 1.03 10.71
C ARG A 44 -4.39 0.77 12.05
N MET A 45 -4.90 -0.18 12.84
CA MET A 45 -4.31 -0.52 14.13
C MET A 45 -2.85 -1.01 14.00
N VAL A 46 -2.56 -1.84 13.02
CA VAL A 46 -1.19 -2.35 12.79
C VAL A 46 -0.27 -1.22 12.32
N ALA A 47 -0.74 -0.37 11.39
CA ALA A 47 0.05 0.72 10.82
C ALA A 47 0.45 1.82 11.85
N GLU A 48 -0.23 1.91 12.99
CA GLU A 48 0.19 2.75 14.12
C GLU A 48 1.49 2.28 14.79
N HIS A 49 1.80 0.99 14.67
CA HIS A 49 2.93 0.36 15.35
C HIS A 49 4.09 0.01 14.41
N GLU A 50 3.81 -0.25 13.14
CA GLU A 50 4.83 -0.65 12.16
C GLU A 50 4.48 -0.22 10.73
N ASN A 51 5.52 -0.11 9.90
CA ASN A 51 5.36 0.10 8.45
C ASN A 51 5.15 -1.25 7.75
N ALA A 52 4.48 -1.23 6.60
CA ALA A 52 4.20 -2.44 5.85
C ALA A 52 5.42 -2.87 5.01
N LEU A 53 5.58 -4.18 4.84
CA LEU A 53 6.52 -4.76 3.90
C LEU A 53 5.84 -4.94 2.54
N ALA A 54 6.42 -4.37 1.49
CA ALA A 54 5.94 -4.53 0.13
C ALA A 54 6.37 -5.88 -0.44
N ASP A 55 5.38 -6.62 -0.96
CA ASP A 55 5.61 -7.86 -1.71
C ASP A 55 5.90 -7.54 -3.18
N ASP A 56 5.10 -6.69 -3.82
CA ASP A 56 5.33 -6.23 -5.20
C ASP A 56 4.45 -5.02 -5.55
N SER A 57 4.69 -4.42 -6.72
CA SER A 57 3.75 -3.51 -7.38
C SER A 57 3.51 -3.88 -8.85
N GLU A 58 2.26 -3.78 -9.29
CA GLU A 58 1.86 -4.12 -10.65
C GLU A 58 1.09 -2.97 -11.30
N VAL A 59 1.55 -2.53 -12.48
CA VAL A 59 0.88 -1.49 -13.27
C VAL A 59 -0.23 -2.10 -14.13
N GLN A 60 -1.46 -1.65 -13.92
CA GLN A 60 -2.66 -2.06 -14.65
C GLN A 60 -3.31 -0.84 -15.32
N GLY A 61 -2.75 -0.42 -16.46
CA GLY A 61 -3.18 0.78 -17.18
C GLY A 61 -2.87 2.07 -16.39
N GLU A 62 -3.90 2.80 -15.98
CA GLU A 62 -3.79 4.05 -15.18
C GLU A 62 -3.82 3.79 -13.66
N LYS A 63 -3.73 2.53 -13.25
CA LYS A 63 -3.74 2.09 -11.85
C LYS A 63 -2.50 1.29 -11.52
N VAL A 64 -2.15 1.25 -10.25
CA VAL A 64 -1.08 0.44 -9.68
C VAL A 64 -1.69 -0.39 -8.55
N ALA A 65 -1.58 -1.71 -8.64
CA ALA A 65 -1.83 -2.60 -7.53
C ALA A 65 -0.55 -2.66 -6.67
N LEU A 66 -0.63 -2.24 -5.42
CA LEU A 66 0.45 -2.33 -4.45
C LEU A 66 0.10 -3.45 -3.46
N TYR A 67 0.96 -4.48 -3.41
CA TYR A 67 0.78 -5.62 -2.53
C TYR A 67 1.67 -5.45 -1.30
N THR A 68 1.09 -5.63 -0.12
CA THR A 68 1.83 -5.58 1.15
C THR A 68 1.37 -6.67 2.09
N ASP A 69 2.20 -6.98 3.08
CA ASP A 69 1.91 -7.93 4.14
C ASP A 69 0.70 -7.55 5.02
N GLN A 70 0.38 -6.26 5.11
CA GLN A 70 -0.74 -5.74 5.91
C GLN A 70 -2.03 -5.58 5.11
N MET A 71 -1.96 -4.97 3.92
CA MET A 71 -3.12 -4.71 3.06
C MET A 71 -2.71 -4.39 1.62
N ASN A 72 -3.52 -4.84 0.65
CA ASN A 72 -3.29 -4.51 -0.75
C ASN A 72 -4.10 -3.28 -1.17
N PHE A 73 -3.49 -2.44 -2.00
CA PHE A 73 -4.06 -1.17 -2.44
C PHE A 73 -4.16 -1.11 -3.96
N VAL A 74 -5.17 -0.41 -4.46
CA VAL A 74 -5.24 0.04 -5.85
C VAL A 74 -5.13 1.55 -5.85
N LEU A 75 -4.01 2.04 -6.40
CA LEU A 75 -3.61 3.43 -6.41
C LEU A 75 -3.67 3.98 -7.85
N PRO A 76 -3.89 5.28 -8.06
CA PRO A 76 -3.68 5.88 -9.37
C PRO A 76 -2.19 5.83 -9.73
N LYS A 77 -1.88 5.75 -11.03
CA LYS A 77 -0.49 5.83 -11.50
C LYS A 77 0.17 7.15 -11.07
N GLY A 78 1.43 7.10 -10.64
CA GLY A 78 2.15 8.26 -10.11
C GLY A 78 1.75 8.66 -8.69
N TYR A 79 0.89 7.90 -8.01
CA TYR A 79 0.63 8.07 -6.59
C TYR A 79 1.93 7.93 -5.80
N LEU A 80 2.22 8.88 -4.91
CA LEU A 80 3.45 8.89 -4.14
C LEU A 80 3.27 8.13 -2.83
N VAL A 81 4.12 7.13 -2.61
CA VAL A 81 4.19 6.33 -1.40
C VAL A 81 5.44 6.69 -0.64
N GLU A 82 5.35 6.78 0.69
CA GLU A 82 6.52 6.97 1.53
C GLU A 82 7.26 5.66 1.73
N ARG A 83 8.41 5.51 1.07
CA ARG A 83 9.34 4.40 1.32
C ARG A 83 10.28 4.78 2.47
N THR A 84 10.20 4.02 3.55
CA THR A 84 10.97 4.27 4.79
C THR A 84 12.26 3.47 4.85
N GLY A 85 12.33 2.34 4.14
CA GLY A 85 13.53 1.50 4.04
C GLY A 85 13.39 0.39 3.01
N ARG A 86 14.31 -0.58 3.09
CA ARG A 86 14.29 -1.84 2.33
C ARG A 86 14.92 -2.92 3.18
N VAL A 87 14.35 -4.11 3.19
CA VAL A 87 14.99 -5.32 3.73
C VAL A 87 15.65 -6.06 2.58
N ASP A 88 16.93 -6.37 2.74
CA ASP A 88 17.62 -7.26 1.81
C ASP A 88 17.25 -8.70 2.14
N ALA A 89 16.79 -9.45 1.13
CA ALA A 89 16.48 -10.87 1.23
C ALA A 89 17.75 -11.74 1.30
#